data_AF-A0AAP8Q880-F1
#
_entry.id   AF-A0AAP8Q880-F1
#
_cell.length_a   1.000
_cell.length_b   1.000
_cell.length_c   1.000
_cell.angle_alpha   90.00
_cell.angle_beta   90.00
_cell.angle_gamma   90.00
#
_symmetry.space_group_name_H-M   'P 1'
#
loop_
_entity.id
_entity.type
_entity.pdbx_description
1 polymer ?
#
loop_
_entity_poly.entity_id
_entity_poly.type
_entity_poly.pdbx_seq_one_letter_code
_entity_poly.pdbx_strand_id
1 'polypeptide(L)' 'NRFLIINELRKKYPLTWLVEIARVSRSGYYKWLNAKGKPSFRQEQNQNLKEHLIAIHQAHPYFGYPRMQ' A
#
# COMPACT_ATOMS: atom_id res chain seq x y z
N ASN A 1 3.90 3.39 -11.81
CA ASN A 1 4.65 3.04 -10.58
C ASN A 1 5.97 2.34 -10.98
N ARG A 2 7.14 2.98 -10.82
CA ARG A 2 8.43 2.49 -11.37
C ARG A 2 8.78 1.06 -10.91
N PHE A 3 8.51 0.74 -9.65
CA PHE A 3 8.81 -0.58 -9.10
C PHE A 3 7.93 -1.71 -9.67
N LEU A 4 6.69 -1.40 -10.09
CA LEU A 4 5.82 -2.36 -10.78
C LEU A 4 6.44 -2.79 -12.12
N ILE A 5 6.86 -1.81 -12.93
CA ILE A 5 7.49 -2.04 -14.23
C ILE A 5 8.79 -2.85 -14.07
N ILE A 6 9.65 -2.48 -13.10
CA ILE A 6 10.87 -3.23 -12.78
C ILE A 6 10.53 -4.68 -12.40
N ASN A 7 9.50 -4.90 -11.60
CA ASN A 7 9.10 -6.24 -11.15
C ASN A 7 8.52 -7.10 -12.28
N GLU A 8 7.89 -6.51 -13.29
CA GLU A 8 7.42 -7.22 -14.49
C GLU A 8 8.58 -7.59 -15.41
N LEU A 9 9.53 -6.67 -15.59
CA LEU A 9 10.67 -6.83 -16.51
C LEU A 9 11.81 -7.69 -15.93
N ARG A 10 11.90 -7.88 -14.60
CA ARG A 10 12.98 -8.67 -13.97
C ARG A 10 13.08 -10.12 -14.45
N LYS A 11 12.01 -10.65 -15.06
CA LYS A 11 11.99 -12.01 -15.62
C LYS A 11 12.81 -12.12 -16.92
N LYS A 12 13.00 -11.00 -17.61
CA LYS A 12 13.68 -10.92 -18.91
C LYS A 12 15.04 -10.24 -18.84
N TYR A 13 15.22 -9.33 -17.88
CA TYR A 13 16.42 -8.50 -17.78
C TYR A 13 17.01 -8.51 -16.36
N PRO A 14 18.35 -8.37 -16.23
CA PRO A 14 19.01 -8.25 -14.93
C PRO A 14 18.44 -7.10 -14.10
N LEU A 15 18.21 -7.35 -12.82
CA LEU A 15 17.68 -6.33 -11.90
C LEU A 15 18.57 -5.09 -11.87
N THR A 16 19.90 -5.25 -11.88
CA THR A 16 20.90 -4.14 -11.94
C THR A 16 20.54 -3.07 -12.96
N TRP A 17 20.34 -3.48 -14.22
CA TRP A 17 20.07 -2.57 -15.31
C TRP A 17 18.72 -1.86 -15.12
N LEU A 18 17.71 -2.60 -14.65
CA LEU A 18 16.38 -2.06 -14.48
C LEU A 18 16.33 -0.98 -13.39
N VAL A 19 16.98 -1.17 -12.24
CA VAL A 19 17.04 -0.14 -11.17
C VAL A 19 17.87 1.07 -11.61
N GLU A 20 18.93 0.85 -12.38
CA GLU A 20 19.80 1.92 -12.90
C GLU A 20 19.08 2.79 -13.93
N ILE A 21 18.46 2.17 -14.95
CA ILE A 21 17.64 2.86 -15.97
C ILE A 21 16.48 3.61 -15.33
N ALA A 22 15.80 2.98 -14.35
CA ALA A 22 14.67 3.59 -13.66
C ALA A 22 15.09 4.63 -12.60
N ARG A 23 16.40 4.84 -12.38
CA ARG A 23 16.98 5.76 -11.39
C ARG A 23 16.40 5.57 -9.99
N VAL A 24 16.33 4.32 -9.54
CA VAL A 24 15.85 3.96 -8.21
C VAL A 24 16.87 3.09 -7.49
N SER A 25 16.87 3.13 -6.16
CA SER A 25 17.76 2.28 -5.37
C SER A 25 17.26 0.83 -5.33
N ARG A 26 18.20 -0.12 -5.29
CA ARG A 26 17.92 -1.53 -5.02
C ARG A 26 17.18 -1.73 -3.69
N SER A 27 17.62 -1.03 -2.65
CA SER A 27 16.98 -1.08 -1.33
C SER A 27 15.53 -0.61 -1.37
N GLY A 28 15.24 0.44 -2.15
CA GLY A 28 13.88 0.91 -2.39
C GLY A 28 13.01 -0.13 -3.11
N TYR A 29 13.57 -0.80 -4.12
CA TYR A 29 12.88 -1.89 -4.82
C TYR A 29 12.52 -3.04 -3.88
N TYR A 30 13.46 -3.52 -3.05
CA TYR A 30 13.18 -4.60 -2.11
C TYR A 30 12.23 -4.18 -0.99
N LYS A 31 12.33 -2.95 -0.49
CA LYS A 31 11.38 -2.40 0.48
C LYS A 31 9.97 -2.37 -0.10
N TRP A 32 9.83 -1.91 -1.34
CA TRP A 32 8.56 -1.93 -2.06
C TRP A 32 8.06 -3.36 -2.30
N LEU A 33 8.95 -4.28 -2.69
CA LEU A 33 8.60 -5.69 -2.92
C LEU A 33 8.05 -6.35 -1.65
N ASN A 34 8.67 -6.10 -0.50
CA ASN A 34 8.25 -6.62 0.79
C ASN A 34 6.92 -6.02 1.27
N ALA A 35 6.64 -4.78 0.88
CA ALA A 35 5.38 -4.09 1.17
C ALA A 35 4.26 -4.44 0.14
N LYS A 36 4.62 -4.98 -1.03
CA LYS A 36 3.65 -5.28 -2.09
C LYS A 36 2.69 -6.38 -1.61
N GLY A 37 1.40 -6.04 -1.56
CA GLY A 37 0.34 -6.98 -1.15
C GLY A 37 0.19 -7.16 0.36
N LYS A 38 0.98 -6.46 1.18
CA LYS A 38 0.79 -6.40 2.63
C LYS A 38 0.30 -5.01 3.02
N PRO A 39 -0.79 -4.89 3.79
CA PRO A 39 -1.13 -3.62 4.40
C PRO A 39 0.04 -3.22 5.31
N SER A 40 0.50 -1.98 5.20
CA SER A 40 1.41 -1.42 6.20
C SER A 40 0.72 -1.43 7.57
N PHE A 41 1.49 -1.49 8.65
CA PHE A 41 0.97 -1.36 10.02
C PHE A 41 -0.01 -0.18 10.17
N ARG A 42 0.31 0.97 9.55
CA ARG A 42 -0.59 2.14 9.54
C ARG A 42 -1.90 1.89 8.79
N GLN A 43 -1.86 1.17 7.67
CA GLN A 43 -3.07 0.81 6.93
C GLN A 43 -3.94 -0.19 7.70
N GLU A 44 -3.31 -1.13 8.40
CA GLU A 44 -4.01 -2.08 9.27
C GLU A 44 -4.69 -1.36 10.45
N GLN A 45 -3.98 -0.44 11.12
CA GLN A 45 -4.58 0.40 12.16
C GLN A 45 -5.73 1.26 11.62
N ASN A 46 -5.58 1.88 10.46
CA ASN A 46 -6.65 2.66 9.84
C ASN A 46 -7.86 1.79 9.48
N GLN A 47 -7.64 0.57 9.00
CA GLN A 47 -8.71 -0.37 8.68
C GLN A 47 -9.46 -0.76 9.96
N ASN A 48 -8.73 -1.09 11.03
CA ASN A 48 -9.32 -1.40 12.32
C ASN A 48 -10.12 -0.21 12.90
N LEU A 49 -9.58 1.00 12.84
CA LEU A 49 -10.29 2.22 13.26
C LEU A 49 -11.57 2.44 12.45
N LYS A 50 -11.50 2.24 11.13
CA LYS A 50 -12.65 2.38 10.24
C LYS A 50 -13.74 1.35 10.57
N GLU A 51 -13.36 0.11 10.85
CA GLU A 51 -14.30 -0.95 11.27
C GLU A 51 -15.00 -0.60 12.58
N HIS A 52 -14.26 -0.12 13.58
CA HIS A 52 -14.84 0.33 14.85
C HIS A 52 -15.81 1.49 14.65
N LEU A 53 -15.44 2.46 13.82
CA LEU A 53 -16.27 3.62 13.53
C LEU A 53 -17.57 3.22 12.81
N ILE A 54 -17.50 2.29 11.84
CA ILE A 54 -18.68 1.73 11.18
C ILE A 54 -19.57 0.98 12.19
N ALA A 55 -18.99 0.16 13.06
CA ALA A 55 -19.75 -0.59 14.06
C ALA A 55 -20.50 0.34 15.03
N ILE A 56 -19.85 1.42 15.50
CA ILE A 56 -20.49 2.44 16.34
C ILE A 56 -21.61 3.13 15.58
N HIS A 57 -21.38 3.52 14.32
CA HIS A 57 -22.40 4.18 13.49
C HIS A 57 -23.60 3.25 13.23
N GLN A 58 -23.38 1.96 12.97
CA GLN A 58 -24.45 0.99 12.79
C GLN A 58 -25.28 0.80 14.06
N ALA A 59 -24.64 0.79 15.23
CA ALA A 59 -25.33 0.74 16.52
C ALA A 59 -26.11 2.04 16.83
N HIS A 60 -25.61 3.17 16.35
CA HIS A 60 -26.14 4.50 16.64
C HIS A 60 -26.17 5.40 15.39
N PRO A 61 -27.11 5.15 14.43
CA PRO A 61 -27.10 5.81 13.12
C PRO A 61 -27.29 7.33 13.17
N TYR A 62 -27.91 7.81 14.25
CA TYR A 62 -28.21 9.23 14.48
C TYR A 62 -27.06 10.00 15.15
N PHE A 63 -25.99 9.31 15.56
CA PHE A 63 -24.79 9.92 16.12
C PHE A 63 -23.68 9.97 15.04
N GLY A 64 -23.49 11.12 14.38
CA GLY A 64 -22.35 11.34 13.48
C GLY A 64 -22.56 12.37 12.36
N TYR A 65 -21.50 13.16 12.07
CA TYR A 65 -21.44 14.24 11.07
C TYR A 65 -21.25 13.70 9.63
N PRO A 66 -21.77 14.36 8.57
CA PRO A 66 -21.78 13.88 7.18
C PRO A 66 -20.41 13.99 6.48
N ARG A 67 -19.40 13.28 6.98
CA ARG A 67 -18.11 13.05 6.28
C ARG A 67 -17.84 11.56 6.05
N MET A 68 -18.89 10.74 6.16
CA MET A 68 -18.89 9.31 5.86
C MET A 68 -19.62 9.02 4.53
N GLN A 69 -19.52 9.92 3.56
CA GLN A 69 -19.95 9.67 2.18
C GLN A 69 -18.73 9.54 1.28
#